data_AF-A0A1V6N003-F1
#
_entry.id   AF-A0A1V6N003-F1
#
_cell.length_a   1.000
_cell.length_b   1.000
_cell.length_c   1.000
_cell.angle_alpha   90.00
_cell.angle_beta   90.00
_cell.angle_gamma   90.00
#
_symmetry.space_group_name_H-M   'P 1'
#
loop_
_entity.id
_entity.type
_entity.pdbx_description
1 polymer ?
#
loop_
_entity_poly.entity_id
_entity_poly.type
_entity_poly.pdbx_seq_one_letter_code
_entity_poly.pdbx_strand_id
1 'polypeptide(L)'
;MTYEGASNIDNPLRRNSFNYNRNKERNFESQNIRDRMRSVSQSINEIKNEVKYINKSLKEIENPTAPKKVFVIDRTLPVDEYNDNHHYNQEDYKSDANDDTYENHAEYNVNSLDLNKRLKSNDNVSSENYSNYSNSKDNLENIIQDLNEDYIKIEKERAQKINQLKEKDTTKTIKKDDINDLIANYKTAKDIPVNKAEEFYNSTNKKLLDIVNSVVIVEGPIHISEFTSRIKESCNLKRAGPKFKKHISKSISLAEKENAILIIDDFLFPSNWTKTTVRKRVNPNIDLISKDEIEENIKIVLNFISPINQKELIKRASRNFGFKSTSKKTSNKINEVIDYMFSKQIINNNNGEIEVISKDK
;
A
#
# COMPACT_ATOMS: atom_id res chain seq x y z
N MET A 1 14.93 42.53 15.51
CA MET A 1 13.93 41.59 16.07
C MET A 1 12.81 41.45 15.06
N THR A 2 12.77 40.33 14.35
CA THR A 2 11.73 39.99 13.38
C THR A 2 10.60 39.26 14.10
N TYR A 3 9.39 39.77 14.00
CA TYR A 3 8.19 39.15 14.55
C TYR A 3 7.83 37.91 13.71
N GLU A 4 7.97 36.71 14.27
CA GLU A 4 7.45 35.47 13.69
C GLU A 4 5.97 35.33 14.04
N GLY A 5 5.09 35.53 13.06
CA GLY A 5 3.67 35.27 13.22
C GLY A 5 3.37 33.77 13.28
N ALA A 6 2.58 33.34 14.27
CA ALA A 6 2.17 31.96 14.46
C ALA A 6 1.52 31.36 13.19
N SER A 7 2.17 30.37 12.58
CA SER A 7 1.79 29.75 11.32
C SER A 7 0.84 28.55 11.44
N ASN A 8 0.31 28.25 12.64
CA ASN A 8 -0.50 27.05 12.89
C ASN A 8 -1.93 27.35 13.38
N ILE A 9 -2.62 28.33 12.79
CA ILE A 9 -4.06 28.53 13.00
C ILE A 9 -4.79 28.28 11.68
N ASP A 10 -5.55 27.19 11.63
CA ASP A 10 -6.33 26.76 10.48
C ASP A 10 -7.64 27.58 10.41
N ASN A 11 -7.55 28.76 9.77
CA ASN A 11 -8.65 29.69 9.62
C ASN A 11 -9.50 29.32 8.37
N PRO A 12 -10.82 29.13 8.48
CA PRO A 12 -11.68 28.83 7.33
C PRO A 12 -11.65 29.92 6.24
N LEU A 13 -11.33 31.17 6.57
CA LEU A 13 -11.14 32.25 5.59
C LEU A 13 -9.84 32.12 4.78
N ARG A 14 -8.87 31.31 5.24
CA ARG A 14 -7.62 31.02 4.53
C ARG A 14 -7.70 29.77 3.65
N ARG A 15 -8.66 28.87 3.87
CA ARG A 15 -8.76 27.63 3.07
C ARG A 15 -9.20 27.86 1.62
N ASN A 16 -9.79 29.01 1.32
CA ASN A 16 -10.12 29.44 -0.04
C ASN A 16 -9.05 30.36 -0.67
N SER A 17 -7.94 30.68 0.02
CA SER A 17 -6.83 31.39 -0.63
C SER A 17 -6.04 30.40 -1.49
N PHE A 18 -6.30 30.37 -2.79
CA PHE A 18 -5.34 29.84 -3.74
C PHE A 18 -4.05 30.65 -3.59
N ASN A 19 -2.94 29.98 -3.27
CA ASN A 19 -1.62 30.57 -3.38
C ASN A 19 -1.44 31.01 -4.83
N TYR A 20 -1.50 32.31 -5.10
CA TYR A 20 -0.82 32.85 -6.26
C TYR A 20 0.64 32.44 -6.10
N ASN A 21 1.13 31.57 -6.98
CA ASN A 21 2.55 31.59 -7.31
C ASN A 21 2.79 32.95 -7.97
N ARG A 22 2.98 33.98 -7.14
CA ARG A 22 3.72 35.17 -7.53
C ARG A 22 5.10 34.63 -7.85
N ASN A 23 5.34 34.37 -9.13
CA ASN A 23 6.63 33.96 -9.63
C ASN A 23 7.67 34.87 -8.98
N LYS A 24 8.49 34.26 -8.11
CA LYS A 24 9.74 34.82 -7.61
C LYS A 24 10.45 35.50 -8.78
N GLU A 25 10.82 36.74 -8.55
CA GLU A 25 11.89 37.49 -9.22
C GLU A 25 12.25 36.99 -10.63
N ARG A 26 11.62 37.59 -11.64
CA ARG A 26 12.13 37.45 -13.01
C ARG A 26 13.43 38.24 -13.09
N ASN A 27 14.55 37.53 -13.18
CA ASN A 27 15.79 38.11 -13.69
C ASN A 27 15.50 38.66 -15.10
N PHE A 28 15.64 39.97 -15.26
CA PHE A 28 15.42 40.70 -16.51
C PHE A 28 16.58 40.49 -17.50
N GLU A 29 16.91 39.24 -17.83
CA GLU A 29 18.04 38.89 -18.72
C GLU A 29 17.62 37.99 -19.90
N SER A 30 16.38 38.09 -20.37
CA SER A 30 15.95 37.41 -21.60
C SER A 30 15.61 38.43 -22.69
N GLN A 31 16.44 38.51 -23.74
CA GLN A 31 16.22 39.42 -24.89
C GLN A 31 15.11 38.96 -25.86
N ASN A 32 14.50 37.79 -25.65
CA ASN A 32 13.51 37.24 -26.59
C ASN A 32 12.07 37.68 -26.26
N ILE A 33 11.38 38.23 -27.27
CA ILE A 33 9.97 38.70 -27.20
C ILE A 33 8.99 37.53 -26.95
N ARG A 34 9.34 36.31 -27.37
CA ARG A 34 8.51 35.10 -27.19
C ARG A 34 8.31 34.72 -25.72
N ASP A 35 9.27 35.01 -24.84
CA ASP A 35 9.18 34.70 -23.41
C ASP A 35 8.36 35.73 -22.63
N ARG A 36 8.12 36.92 -23.23
CA ARG A 36 7.26 37.97 -22.68
C ARG A 36 5.79 37.80 -23.05
N MET A 37 5.49 37.08 -24.12
CA MET A 37 4.11 36.86 -24.55
C MET A 37 3.52 35.66 -23.81
N ARG A 38 2.69 35.97 -22.80
CA ARG A 38 1.81 35.01 -22.14
C ARG A 38 1.01 34.26 -23.20
N SER A 39 1.13 32.92 -23.25
CA SER A 39 0.34 32.12 -24.17
C SER A 39 -1.14 32.35 -23.88
N VAL A 40 -1.94 32.63 -24.92
CA VAL A 40 -3.39 32.88 -24.83
C VAL A 40 -4.08 31.74 -24.05
N SER A 41 -3.62 30.50 -24.22
CA SER A 41 -4.11 29.32 -23.50
C SER A 41 -3.91 29.40 -21.98
N GLN A 42 -2.83 30.03 -21.53
CA GLN A 42 -2.52 30.17 -20.11
C GLN A 42 -3.42 31.25 -19.47
N SER A 43 -3.69 32.34 -20.18
CA SER A 43 -4.68 33.35 -19.79
C SER A 43 -6.10 32.77 -19.69
N ILE A 44 -6.49 31.92 -20.64
CA ILE A 44 -7.82 31.27 -20.65
C ILE A 44 -7.97 30.31 -19.45
N ASN A 45 -6.93 29.55 -19.11
CA ASN A 45 -6.99 28.64 -17.96
C ASN A 45 -7.12 29.40 -16.63
N GLU A 46 -6.48 30.56 -16.49
CA GLU A 46 -6.63 31.38 -15.30
C GLU A 46 -8.03 31.98 -15.19
N ILE A 47 -8.58 32.52 -16.26
CA ILE A 47 -9.97 33.01 -16.30
C ILE A 47 -10.95 31.89 -15.93
N LYS A 48 -10.73 30.66 -16.43
CA LYS A 48 -11.55 29.50 -16.08
C LYS A 48 -11.51 29.17 -14.59
N ASN A 49 -10.33 29.31 -13.96
CA ASN A 49 -10.18 29.08 -12.52
C ASN A 49 -10.85 30.19 -11.70
N GLU A 50 -10.77 31.43 -12.14
CA GLU A 50 -11.45 32.57 -11.51
C GLU A 50 -12.98 32.43 -11.57
N VAL A 51 -13.54 32.07 -12.73
CA VAL A 51 -14.98 31.82 -12.89
C VAL A 51 -15.45 30.66 -12.01
N LYS A 52 -14.65 29.59 -11.89
CA LYS A 52 -14.95 28.47 -11.00
C LYS A 52 -14.99 28.90 -9.53
N TYR A 53 -14.08 29.78 -9.12
CA TYR A 53 -14.03 30.33 -7.76
C TYR A 53 -15.26 31.20 -7.47
N ILE A 54 -15.64 32.09 -8.39
CA ILE A 54 -16.82 32.95 -8.26
C ILE A 54 -18.07 32.09 -8.09
N ASN A 55 -18.26 31.08 -8.93
CA ASN A 55 -19.41 30.17 -8.84
C ASN A 55 -19.45 29.38 -7.54
N LYS A 56 -18.30 28.95 -7.02
CA LYS A 56 -18.24 28.26 -5.71
C LYS A 56 -18.61 29.21 -4.57
N SER A 57 -18.14 30.45 -4.64
CA SER A 57 -18.43 31.48 -3.63
C SER A 57 -19.90 31.88 -3.64
N LEU A 58 -20.51 32.04 -4.83
CA LEU A 58 -21.95 32.31 -4.96
C LEU A 58 -22.80 31.20 -4.36
N LYS A 59 -22.45 29.92 -4.60
CA LYS A 59 -23.13 28.78 -3.98
C LYS A 59 -23.01 28.75 -2.46
N GLU A 60 -21.86 29.16 -1.92
CA GLU A 60 -21.62 29.22 -0.48
C GLU A 60 -22.35 30.41 0.19
N ILE A 61 -22.61 31.50 -0.56
CA ILE A 61 -23.46 32.61 -0.11
C ILE A 61 -24.94 32.22 -0.15
N GLU A 62 -25.38 31.50 -1.18
CA GLU A 62 -26.77 31.02 -1.31
C GLU A 62 -27.10 29.95 -0.26
N ASN A 63 -26.14 29.09 0.09
CA ASN A 63 -26.27 28.05 1.10
C ASN A 63 -25.05 28.06 2.05
N PRO A 64 -25.07 28.90 3.11
CA PRO A 64 -23.95 29.01 4.02
C PRO A 64 -23.73 27.68 4.77
N THR A 65 -22.51 27.16 4.68
CA THR A 65 -22.13 25.96 5.44
C THR A 65 -22.04 26.32 6.92
N ALA A 66 -22.68 25.52 7.79
CA ALA A 66 -22.68 25.77 9.23
C ALA A 66 -21.24 25.78 9.80
N PRO A 67 -20.89 26.76 10.66
CA PRO A 67 -19.56 26.82 11.25
C PRO A 67 -19.32 25.60 12.14
N LYS A 68 -18.14 24.98 12.01
CA LYS A 68 -17.71 23.92 12.93
C LYS A 68 -17.58 24.47 14.35
N LYS A 69 -18.01 23.69 15.33
CA LYS A 69 -17.98 24.02 16.77
C LYS A 69 -16.57 24.45 17.18
N VAL A 70 -16.42 25.70 17.65
CA VAL A 70 -15.14 26.25 18.10
C VAL A 70 -14.99 25.99 19.59
N PHE A 71 -13.88 25.36 19.99
CA PHE A 71 -13.55 25.16 21.40
C PHE A 71 -12.72 26.36 21.90
N VAL A 72 -13.18 27.03 22.96
CA VAL A 72 -12.44 28.09 23.63
C VAL A 72 -11.56 27.44 24.69
N ILE A 73 -10.25 27.51 24.52
CA ILE A 73 -9.28 27.05 25.52
C ILE A 73 -9.07 28.18 26.53
N ASP A 74 -9.61 28.04 27.74
CA ASP A 74 -9.35 28.96 28.84
C ASP A 74 -7.95 28.70 29.41
N ARG A 75 -7.06 29.70 29.34
CA ARG A 75 -5.64 29.57 29.71
C ARG A 75 -5.37 29.96 31.17
N THR A 76 -6.42 30.17 31.97
CA THR A 76 -6.29 30.59 33.37
C THR A 76 -6.24 29.42 34.36
N LEU A 77 -6.42 28.18 33.90
CA LEU A 77 -6.34 26.98 34.74
C LEU A 77 -4.92 26.37 34.72
N PRO A 78 -4.36 25.99 35.88
CA PRO A 78 -3.05 25.34 35.96
C PRO A 78 -3.05 23.97 35.27
N VAL A 79 -1.91 23.62 34.66
CA VAL A 79 -1.75 22.60 33.59
C VAL A 79 -1.94 21.14 34.05
N ASP A 80 -2.18 20.88 35.33
CA ASP A 80 -2.23 19.52 35.87
C ASP A 80 -3.65 19.05 36.19
N GLU A 81 -4.61 19.27 35.28
CA GLU A 81 -5.91 18.58 35.32
C GLU A 81 -6.65 18.63 33.96
N TYR A 82 -6.04 18.08 32.91
CA TYR A 82 -6.77 17.70 31.69
C TYR A 82 -6.68 16.19 31.48
N ASN A 83 -7.78 15.52 31.82
CA ASN A 83 -8.00 14.10 31.56
C ASN A 83 -8.48 13.94 30.11
N ASP A 84 -7.54 13.90 29.16
CA ASP A 84 -7.84 13.86 27.72
C ASP A 84 -8.06 12.41 27.23
N ASN A 85 -9.25 11.88 27.52
CA ASN A 85 -9.82 10.75 26.78
C ASN A 85 -10.88 11.27 25.80
N HIS A 86 -10.42 11.96 24.74
CA HIS A 86 -11.25 12.22 23.57
C HIS A 86 -10.57 11.75 22.29
N HIS A 87 -10.92 10.52 21.93
CA HIS A 87 -10.71 9.91 20.62
C HIS A 87 -11.49 10.72 19.57
N TYR A 88 -10.80 11.58 18.82
CA TYR A 88 -11.36 12.17 17.61
C TYR A 88 -11.26 11.14 16.47
N ASN A 89 -12.34 10.40 16.27
CA ASN A 89 -12.64 9.85 14.94
C ASN A 89 -13.04 11.01 14.03
N GLN A 90 -12.26 11.26 12.98
CA GLN A 90 -12.70 12.09 11.85
C GLN A 90 -12.09 11.57 10.55
N GLU A 91 -12.51 10.38 10.14
CA GLU A 91 -12.74 10.14 8.72
C GLU A 91 -14.16 10.63 8.43
N ASP A 92 -14.29 11.68 7.60
CA ASP A 92 -15.36 11.80 6.62
C ASP A 92 -15.13 13.04 5.75
N TYR A 93 -14.64 12.78 4.54
CA TYR A 93 -14.97 13.55 3.34
C TYR A 93 -14.99 12.56 2.17
N LYS A 94 -16.16 11.97 1.91
CA LYS A 94 -16.47 11.39 0.62
C LYS A 94 -17.16 12.43 -0.26
N SER A 95 -16.74 12.44 -1.51
CA SER A 95 -17.34 13.11 -2.65
C SER A 95 -18.72 12.56 -2.97
N ASP A 96 -19.64 13.45 -3.33
CA ASP A 96 -20.94 13.17 -3.96
C ASP A 96 -20.80 12.33 -5.24
N ALA A 97 -21.71 11.37 -5.42
CA ALA A 97 -22.74 11.36 -6.49
C ALA A 97 -23.17 9.94 -6.88
N ASN A 98 -24.49 9.72 -6.77
CA ASN A 98 -25.40 8.90 -7.61
C ASN A 98 -26.19 7.82 -6.87
N ASP A 99 -27.45 8.18 -6.61
CA ASP A 99 -28.70 7.53 -7.05
C ASP A 99 -29.11 6.11 -6.60
N ASP A 100 -30.43 6.02 -6.39
CA ASP A 100 -31.32 4.86 -6.41
C ASP A 100 -31.39 3.84 -5.26
N THR A 101 -32.39 4.08 -4.40
CA THR A 101 -33.51 3.17 -4.03
C THR A 101 -33.32 1.87 -3.21
N TYR A 102 -34.36 1.64 -2.37
CA TYR A 102 -34.89 0.42 -1.72
C TYR A 102 -34.25 -0.20 -0.45
N GLU A 103 -35.10 -0.20 0.59
CA GLU A 103 -35.40 -1.24 1.62
C GLU A 103 -34.31 -1.76 2.58
N ASN A 104 -34.48 -1.45 3.88
CA ASN A 104 -34.96 -2.39 4.91
C ASN A 104 -34.73 -1.83 6.32
N HIS A 105 -35.82 -1.44 7.00
CA HIS A 105 -35.85 -1.32 8.46
C HIS A 105 -36.87 -2.32 9.00
N ALA A 106 -36.38 -3.41 9.58
CA ALA A 106 -37.20 -4.37 10.32
C ALA A 106 -37.50 -3.80 11.71
N GLU A 107 -38.70 -3.27 11.89
CA GLU A 107 -39.36 -3.09 13.18
C GLU A 107 -39.75 -4.47 13.73
N TYR A 108 -39.32 -4.81 14.95
CA TYR A 108 -39.92 -5.90 15.71
C TYR A 108 -40.96 -5.36 16.68
N ASN A 109 -42.18 -5.81 16.40
CA ASN A 109 -43.49 -5.46 16.89
C ASN A 109 -43.77 -6.11 18.26
N VAL A 110 -44.22 -5.33 19.26
CA VAL A 110 -44.79 -5.88 20.50
C VAL A 110 -46.31 -5.74 20.41
N ASN A 111 -46.97 -6.79 19.94
CA ASN A 111 -48.44 -6.89 19.87
C ASN A 111 -49.05 -6.89 21.29
N SER A 112 -49.60 -5.75 21.71
CA SER A 112 -50.40 -5.60 22.93
C SER A 112 -51.92 -5.60 22.69
N LEU A 113 -52.38 -6.20 21.59
CA LEU A 113 -53.79 -6.16 21.19
C LEU A 113 -54.32 -7.56 20.86
N ASP A 114 -54.47 -8.42 21.87
CA ASP A 114 -55.49 -9.50 21.80
C ASP A 114 -55.98 -10.06 23.16
N LEU A 115 -55.61 -9.47 24.30
CA LEU A 115 -56.05 -9.99 25.60
C LEU A 115 -57.49 -9.58 25.98
N ASN A 116 -58.01 -8.49 25.43
CA ASN A 116 -59.32 -7.94 25.80
C ASN A 116 -60.51 -8.56 25.07
N LYS A 117 -60.28 -9.47 24.11
CA LYS A 117 -61.35 -10.09 23.30
C LYS A 117 -61.80 -11.47 23.80
N ARG A 118 -61.12 -12.04 24.80
CA ARG A 118 -61.44 -13.36 25.39
C ARG A 118 -62.18 -13.33 26.72
N LEU A 119 -62.49 -12.15 27.26
CA LEU A 119 -63.16 -11.99 28.57
C LEU A 119 -64.66 -11.68 28.48
N LYS A 120 -65.30 -11.84 27.32
CA LYS A 120 -66.75 -11.63 27.15
C LYS A 120 -67.43 -12.80 26.46
N SER A 121 -67.48 -13.94 27.13
CA SER A 121 -68.51 -14.96 26.89
C SER A 121 -68.46 -16.08 27.95
N ASN A 122 -69.63 -16.30 28.57
CA ASN A 122 -70.04 -17.43 29.41
C ASN A 122 -69.88 -17.29 30.94
N ASP A 123 -70.85 -16.56 31.50
CA ASP A 123 -71.92 -17.04 32.40
C ASP A 123 -71.60 -17.69 33.76
N ASN A 124 -71.97 -16.93 34.80
CA ASN A 124 -72.67 -17.34 36.03
C ASN A 124 -72.47 -18.77 36.56
N VAL A 125 -71.63 -18.92 37.60
CA VAL A 125 -71.88 -19.84 38.71
C VAL A 125 -71.53 -19.15 40.04
N SER A 126 -72.40 -19.39 41.02
CA SER A 126 -72.53 -18.86 42.36
C SER A 126 -71.28 -18.64 43.21
N SER A 127 -71.47 -17.68 44.13
CA SER A 127 -70.79 -17.50 45.41
C SER A 127 -70.44 -18.80 46.12
N GLU A 128 -69.17 -18.96 46.52
CA GLU A 128 -68.74 -19.31 47.88
C GLU A 128 -67.20 -19.44 47.94
N ASN A 129 -66.61 -19.00 49.05
CA ASN A 129 -65.23 -19.21 49.51
C ASN A 129 -64.13 -18.24 49.03
N TYR A 130 -64.18 -17.02 49.58
CA TYR A 130 -62.95 -16.31 49.95
C TYR A 130 -62.33 -16.99 51.18
N SER A 131 -61.25 -17.73 51.00
CA SER A 131 -60.09 -17.78 51.91
C SER A 131 -59.08 -18.80 51.38
N ASN A 132 -57.79 -18.46 51.47
CA ASN A 132 -56.61 -19.31 51.20
C ASN A 132 -55.91 -19.17 49.84
N TYR A 133 -55.72 -17.95 49.33
CA TYR A 133 -54.70 -17.68 48.29
C TYR A 133 -53.80 -16.48 48.60
N SER A 134 -53.56 -16.17 49.89
CA SER A 134 -52.61 -15.11 50.28
C SER A 134 -51.15 -15.59 50.38
N ASN A 135 -50.88 -16.90 50.42
CA ASN A 135 -49.52 -17.43 50.66
C ASN A 135 -48.71 -17.74 49.38
N SER A 136 -49.28 -17.53 48.19
CA SER A 136 -48.62 -17.86 46.91
C SER A 136 -48.11 -16.65 46.12
N LYS A 137 -48.62 -15.44 46.40
CA LYS A 137 -48.17 -14.21 45.75
C LYS A 137 -46.83 -13.74 46.33
N ASP A 138 -46.72 -13.74 47.66
CA ASP A 138 -45.49 -13.36 48.36
C ASP A 138 -44.32 -14.28 47.99
N ASN A 139 -44.57 -15.57 47.77
CA ASN A 139 -43.56 -16.51 47.28
C ASN A 139 -43.10 -16.23 45.85
N LEU A 140 -43.99 -15.80 44.96
CA LEU A 140 -43.64 -15.46 43.58
C LEU A 140 -42.87 -14.13 43.51
N GLU A 141 -43.30 -13.13 44.30
CA GLU A 141 -42.62 -11.84 44.40
C GLU A 141 -41.19 -12.01 44.92
N ASN A 142 -40.98 -12.84 45.95
CA ASN A 142 -39.67 -13.14 46.50
C ASN A 142 -38.78 -13.90 45.49
N ILE A 143 -39.32 -14.87 44.75
CA ILE A 143 -38.57 -15.59 43.70
C ILE A 143 -38.15 -14.64 42.57
N ILE A 144 -39.02 -13.71 42.17
CA ILE A 144 -38.71 -12.72 41.13
C ILE A 144 -37.64 -11.73 41.62
N GLN A 145 -37.70 -11.33 42.89
CA GLN A 145 -36.72 -10.45 43.51
C GLN A 145 -35.33 -11.13 43.56
N ASP A 146 -35.26 -12.38 44.00
CA ASP A 146 -34.02 -13.17 44.09
C ASP A 146 -33.38 -13.38 42.71
N LEU A 147 -34.19 -13.70 41.68
CA LEU A 147 -33.71 -13.86 40.30
C LEU A 147 -33.14 -12.56 39.71
N ASN A 148 -33.72 -11.41 40.05
CA ASN A 148 -33.22 -10.10 39.63
C ASN A 148 -31.89 -9.75 40.31
N GLU A 149 -31.73 -10.09 41.59
CA GLU A 149 -30.47 -9.87 42.33
C GLU A 149 -29.33 -10.74 41.77
N ASP A 150 -29.62 -12.01 41.47
CA ASP A 150 -28.65 -12.92 40.85
C ASP A 150 -28.23 -12.44 39.46
N TYR A 151 -29.18 -11.97 38.64
CA TYR A 151 -28.88 -11.41 37.33
C TYR A 151 -27.96 -10.18 37.43
N ILE A 152 -28.23 -9.27 38.38
CA ILE A 152 -27.40 -8.08 38.62
C ILE A 152 -25.99 -8.48 39.08
N LYS A 153 -25.86 -9.53 39.92
CA LYS A 153 -24.56 -10.07 40.36
C LYS A 153 -23.76 -10.64 39.19
N ILE A 154 -24.39 -11.44 38.35
CA ILE A 154 -23.77 -12.06 37.18
C ILE A 154 -23.28 -10.99 36.19
N GLU A 155 -24.07 -9.94 35.94
CA GLU A 155 -23.66 -8.84 35.08
C GLU A 155 -22.51 -8.02 35.68
N LYS A 156 -22.50 -7.80 37.00
CA LYS A 156 -21.35 -7.17 37.68
C LYS A 156 -20.08 -8.01 37.58
N GLU A 157 -20.17 -9.33 37.73
CA GLU A 157 -19.02 -10.23 37.57
C GLU A 157 -18.53 -10.30 36.12
N ARG A 158 -19.44 -10.25 35.14
CA ARG A 158 -19.09 -10.15 33.71
C ARG A 158 -18.39 -8.83 33.41
N ALA A 159 -18.90 -7.71 33.90
CA ALA A 159 -18.28 -6.40 33.73
C ALA A 159 -16.89 -6.33 34.39
N GLN A 160 -16.72 -6.95 35.56
CA GLN A 160 -15.42 -7.06 36.23
C GLN A 160 -14.43 -7.93 35.44
N LYS A 161 -14.88 -9.02 34.82
CA LYS A 161 -14.06 -9.87 33.95
C LYS A 161 -13.68 -9.20 32.63
N ILE A 162 -14.58 -8.38 32.06
CA ILE A 162 -14.33 -7.62 30.82
C ILE A 162 -13.31 -6.49 31.05
N ASN A 163 -13.31 -5.88 32.24
CA ASN A 163 -12.36 -4.82 32.61
C ASN A 163 -11.00 -5.33 33.11
N GLN A 164 -10.78 -6.66 33.15
CA GLN A 164 -9.45 -7.19 33.40
C GLN A 164 -8.63 -7.15 32.11
N LEU A 165 -7.59 -6.32 32.11
CA LEU A 165 -6.56 -6.29 31.07
C LEU A 165 -6.05 -7.72 30.86
N LYS A 166 -6.20 -8.25 29.63
CA LYS A 166 -5.64 -9.54 29.28
C LYS A 166 -4.11 -9.47 29.44
N GLU A 167 -3.50 -10.48 30.08
CA GLU A 167 -2.05 -10.55 30.32
C GLU A 167 -1.21 -10.49 29.03
N LYS A 168 -1.82 -10.84 27.89
CA LYS A 168 -1.19 -10.77 26.58
C LYS A 168 -2.08 -9.97 25.64
N ASP A 169 -1.48 -8.91 25.11
CA ASP A 169 -2.04 -8.09 24.05
C ASP A 169 -2.12 -8.90 22.74
N THR A 170 -3.29 -9.45 22.45
CA THR A 170 -3.59 -10.15 21.20
C THR A 170 -3.83 -9.20 20.03
N THR A 171 -3.76 -7.87 20.24
CA THR A 171 -3.93 -6.86 19.19
C THR A 171 -2.62 -6.39 18.58
N LYS A 172 -1.46 -6.83 19.10
CA LYS A 172 -0.20 -6.76 18.37
C LYS A 172 -0.33 -7.57 17.09
N THR A 173 -0.68 -6.87 16.02
CA THR A 173 -0.57 -7.35 14.65
C THR A 173 0.78 -8.03 14.51
N ILE A 174 0.77 -9.33 14.23
CA ILE A 174 1.93 -10.02 13.67
C ILE A 174 2.37 -9.11 12.52
N LYS A 175 3.60 -8.56 12.57
CA LYS A 175 4.10 -7.71 11.50
C LYS A 175 3.87 -8.45 10.19
N LYS A 176 2.90 -7.99 9.40
CA LYS A 176 2.70 -8.52 8.05
C LYS A 176 3.96 -8.10 7.33
N ASP A 177 4.79 -9.06 6.90
CA ASP A 177 6.03 -8.78 6.19
C ASP A 177 5.72 -7.73 5.12
N ASP A 178 6.48 -6.63 5.08
CA ASP A 178 6.25 -5.64 4.02
C ASP A 178 6.80 -6.24 2.73
N ILE A 179 6.16 -5.97 1.60
CA ILE A 179 6.68 -6.34 0.27
C ILE A 179 8.12 -5.84 0.11
N ASN A 180 8.43 -4.69 0.72
CA ASN A 180 9.76 -4.10 0.72
C ASN A 180 10.83 -4.95 1.41
N ASP A 181 10.46 -5.77 2.41
CA ASP A 181 11.43 -6.62 3.13
C ASP A 181 11.91 -7.80 2.28
N LEU A 182 11.13 -8.20 1.28
CA LEU A 182 11.46 -9.27 0.33
C LEU A 182 12.26 -8.77 -0.89
N ILE A 183 12.41 -7.46 -1.04
CA ILE A 183 13.12 -6.85 -2.17
C ILE A 183 14.48 -6.36 -1.68
N ALA A 184 15.54 -7.05 -2.12
CA ALA A 184 16.90 -6.66 -1.79
C ALA A 184 17.33 -5.42 -2.59
N ASN A 185 18.26 -4.62 -2.06
CA ASN A 185 18.93 -3.61 -2.87
C ASN A 185 19.99 -4.27 -3.76
N TYR A 186 20.08 -3.85 -5.02
CA TYR A 186 21.09 -4.33 -5.94
C TYR A 186 22.50 -3.92 -5.47
N LYS A 187 23.41 -4.89 -5.40
CA LYS A 187 24.82 -4.70 -5.00
C LYS A 187 25.70 -4.89 -6.22
N THR A 188 26.71 -4.05 -6.37
CA THR A 188 27.71 -4.13 -7.43
C THR A 188 28.99 -4.75 -6.88
N ALA A 189 29.62 -5.67 -7.62
CA ALA A 189 30.94 -6.21 -7.36
C ALA A 189 31.98 -5.07 -7.44
N LYS A 190 32.83 -4.97 -6.41
CA LYS A 190 33.87 -3.94 -6.29
C LYS A 190 35.26 -4.51 -6.48
N ASP A 191 35.52 -5.66 -5.87
CA ASP A 191 36.86 -6.25 -5.78
C ASP A 191 37.10 -7.27 -6.91
N ILE A 192 36.94 -6.82 -8.15
CA ILE A 192 37.16 -7.66 -9.32
C ILE A 192 38.69 -7.83 -9.49
N PRO A 193 39.22 -9.06 -9.64
CA PRO A 193 40.66 -9.33 -9.66
C PRO A 193 41.32 -8.96 -11.01
N VAL A 194 41.04 -7.76 -11.53
CA VAL A 194 41.66 -7.20 -12.74
C VAL A 194 41.57 -5.67 -12.76
N ASN A 195 42.72 -5.01 -12.93
CA ASN A 195 42.80 -3.54 -12.92
C ASN A 195 43.24 -2.94 -14.26
N LYS A 196 43.83 -3.75 -15.15
CA LYS A 196 44.31 -3.31 -16.46
C LYS A 196 43.83 -4.23 -17.58
N ALA A 197 43.57 -3.65 -18.75
CA ALA A 197 43.15 -4.41 -19.92
C ALA A 197 44.22 -5.39 -20.42
N GLU A 198 45.50 -5.01 -20.37
CA GLU A 198 46.62 -5.89 -20.76
C GLU A 198 46.70 -7.11 -19.87
N GLU A 199 46.51 -6.92 -18.56
CA GLU A 199 46.43 -7.99 -17.57
C GLU A 199 45.25 -8.91 -17.88
N PHE A 200 44.09 -8.36 -18.23
CA PHE A 200 42.92 -9.16 -18.65
C PHE A 200 43.22 -10.01 -19.89
N TYR A 201 43.86 -9.44 -20.91
CA TYR A 201 44.19 -10.18 -22.14
C TYR A 201 45.20 -11.31 -21.92
N ASN A 202 46.17 -11.08 -21.04
CA ASN A 202 47.25 -12.03 -20.76
C ASN A 202 46.96 -12.93 -19.55
N SER A 203 45.76 -12.82 -18.96
CA SER A 203 45.36 -13.64 -17.81
C SER A 203 45.31 -15.12 -18.17
N THR A 204 45.76 -15.96 -17.22
CA THR A 204 45.63 -17.41 -17.33
C THR A 204 44.17 -17.82 -17.27
N ASN A 205 43.83 -19.00 -17.81
CA ASN A 205 42.46 -19.53 -17.75
C ASN A 205 41.93 -19.50 -16.31
N LYS A 206 42.70 -19.98 -15.32
CA LYS A 206 42.33 -19.96 -13.90
C LYS A 206 41.92 -18.55 -13.43
N LYS A 207 42.73 -17.53 -13.73
CA LYS A 207 42.43 -16.15 -13.35
C LYS A 207 41.18 -15.61 -14.04
N LEU A 208 40.92 -16.01 -15.29
CA LEU A 208 39.69 -15.65 -15.99
C LEU A 208 38.44 -16.24 -15.33
N LEU A 209 38.51 -17.50 -14.84
CA LEU A 209 37.41 -18.06 -14.04
C LEU A 209 37.19 -17.22 -12.77
N ASP A 210 38.26 -16.92 -12.04
CA ASP A 210 38.17 -16.16 -10.79
C ASP A 210 37.54 -14.78 -11.01
N ILE A 211 37.91 -14.10 -12.11
CA ILE A 211 37.30 -12.82 -12.51
C ILE A 211 35.80 -12.99 -12.77
N VAL A 212 35.40 -13.96 -13.60
CA VAL A 212 33.98 -14.18 -13.94
C VAL A 212 33.18 -14.52 -12.68
N ASN A 213 33.69 -15.45 -11.87
CA ASN A 213 33.01 -15.94 -10.68
C ASN A 213 32.86 -14.83 -9.61
N SER A 214 33.89 -13.99 -9.42
CA SER A 214 33.84 -12.89 -8.45
C SER A 214 32.68 -11.92 -8.69
N VAL A 215 32.31 -11.69 -9.95
CA VAL A 215 31.17 -10.82 -10.32
C VAL A 215 29.87 -11.60 -10.21
N VAL A 216 29.80 -12.81 -10.78
CA VAL A 216 28.55 -13.58 -10.87
C VAL A 216 28.03 -14.02 -9.50
N ILE A 217 28.90 -14.33 -8.53
CA ILE A 217 28.49 -14.66 -7.16
C ILE A 217 27.73 -13.50 -6.49
N VAL A 218 28.14 -12.26 -6.77
CA VAL A 218 27.57 -11.06 -6.12
C VAL A 218 26.38 -10.51 -6.90
N GLU A 219 26.48 -10.48 -8.24
CA GLU A 219 25.53 -9.81 -9.13
C GLU A 219 24.63 -10.78 -9.90
N GLY A 220 24.81 -12.09 -9.75
CA GLY A 220 24.00 -13.11 -10.42
C GLY A 220 22.51 -13.03 -10.04
N PRO A 221 21.57 -13.07 -10.99
CA PRO A 221 21.76 -13.19 -12.43
C PRO A 221 22.18 -11.84 -13.04
N ILE A 222 23.19 -11.83 -13.89
CA ILE A 222 23.71 -10.62 -14.53
C ILE A 222 23.73 -10.77 -16.05
N HIS A 223 23.27 -9.75 -16.77
CA HIS A 223 23.30 -9.75 -18.23
C HIS A 223 24.74 -9.59 -18.75
N ILE A 224 25.09 -10.23 -19.87
CA ILE A 224 26.45 -10.19 -20.46
C ILE A 224 26.95 -8.77 -20.72
N SER A 225 26.06 -7.84 -21.11
CA SER A 225 26.41 -6.43 -21.33
C SER A 225 26.72 -5.67 -20.03
N GLU A 226 26.05 -6.01 -18.93
CA GLU A 226 26.30 -5.43 -17.61
C GLU A 226 27.62 -5.98 -17.06
N PHE A 227 27.82 -7.30 -17.16
CA PHE A 227 29.11 -7.94 -16.86
C PHE A 227 30.27 -7.31 -17.64
N THR A 228 30.09 -7.10 -18.96
CA THR A 228 31.07 -6.42 -19.80
C THR A 228 31.40 -5.02 -19.30
N SER A 229 30.39 -4.29 -18.79
CA SER A 229 30.56 -2.96 -18.23
C SER A 229 31.32 -2.99 -16.91
N ARG A 230 31.07 -3.98 -16.04
CA ARG A 230 31.82 -4.20 -14.78
C ARG A 230 33.31 -4.40 -15.04
N ILE A 231 33.67 -5.33 -15.92
CA ILE A 231 35.09 -5.59 -16.22
C ILE A 231 35.74 -4.38 -16.89
N LYS A 232 35.02 -3.69 -17.79
CA LYS A 232 35.49 -2.46 -18.42
C LYS A 232 35.77 -1.34 -17.40
N GLU A 233 34.87 -1.16 -16.43
CA GLU A 233 35.02 -0.19 -15.33
C GLU A 233 36.21 -0.54 -14.43
N SER A 234 36.35 -1.82 -14.07
CA SER A 234 37.51 -2.32 -13.30
C SER A 234 38.84 -2.12 -14.03
N CYS A 235 38.84 -2.22 -15.36
CA CYS A 235 40.03 -1.99 -16.19
C CYS A 235 40.26 -0.51 -16.56
N ASN A 236 39.45 0.43 -16.04
CA ASN A 236 39.48 1.85 -16.37
C ASN A 236 39.42 2.16 -17.88
N LEU A 237 38.72 1.33 -18.65
CA LEU A 237 38.60 1.49 -20.10
C LEU A 237 37.46 2.45 -20.47
N LYS A 238 37.76 3.43 -21.33
CA LYS A 238 36.73 4.34 -21.89
C LYS A 238 35.72 3.61 -22.79
N ARG A 239 36.17 2.60 -23.55
CA ARG A 239 35.35 1.85 -24.51
C ARG A 239 35.70 0.37 -24.51
N ALA A 240 34.68 -0.49 -24.58
CA ALA A 240 34.83 -1.92 -24.81
C ALA A 240 34.88 -2.20 -26.32
N GLY A 241 36.10 -2.27 -26.88
CA GLY A 241 36.31 -2.58 -28.30
C GLY A 241 36.01 -4.04 -28.67
N PRO A 242 35.98 -4.40 -29.97
CA PRO A 242 35.68 -5.76 -30.42
C PRO A 242 36.61 -6.83 -29.83
N LYS A 243 37.91 -6.54 -29.72
CA LYS A 243 38.91 -7.42 -29.08
C LYS A 243 38.55 -7.72 -27.62
N PHE A 244 38.15 -6.69 -26.87
CA PHE A 244 37.76 -6.83 -25.47
C PHE A 244 36.50 -7.68 -25.31
N LYS A 245 35.46 -7.41 -26.11
CA LYS A 245 34.22 -8.20 -26.10
C LYS A 245 34.47 -9.66 -26.46
N LYS A 246 35.30 -9.93 -27.47
CA LYS A 246 35.69 -11.29 -27.85
C LYS A 246 36.38 -12.03 -26.70
N HIS A 247 37.26 -11.35 -25.96
CA HIS A 247 37.95 -11.93 -24.80
C HIS A 247 37.00 -12.18 -23.62
N ILE A 248 36.01 -11.31 -23.41
CA ILE A 248 34.94 -11.54 -22.44
C ILE A 248 34.12 -12.78 -22.79
N SER A 249 33.65 -12.88 -24.04
CA SER A 249 32.90 -14.06 -24.48
C SER A 249 33.72 -15.34 -24.29
N LYS A 250 35.01 -15.31 -24.63
CA LYS A 250 35.93 -16.44 -24.37
C LYS A 250 36.01 -16.80 -22.89
N SER A 251 36.10 -15.79 -22.00
CA SER A 251 36.19 -15.99 -20.55
C SER A 251 34.91 -16.60 -19.99
N ILE A 252 33.76 -16.13 -20.45
CA ILE A 252 32.44 -16.65 -20.08
C ILE A 252 32.28 -18.10 -20.54
N SER A 253 32.57 -18.41 -21.81
CA SER A 253 32.50 -19.79 -22.32
C SER A 253 33.45 -20.74 -21.61
N LEU A 254 34.58 -20.24 -21.11
CA LEU A 254 35.52 -21.03 -20.34
C LEU A 254 34.98 -21.31 -18.94
N ALA A 255 34.40 -20.32 -18.28
CA ALA A 255 33.77 -20.48 -16.97
C ALA A 255 32.56 -21.44 -17.01
N GLU A 256 31.78 -21.41 -18.09
CA GLU A 256 30.68 -22.36 -18.33
C GLU A 256 31.19 -23.80 -18.49
N LYS A 257 32.24 -24.02 -19.30
CA LYS A 257 32.84 -25.35 -19.50
C LYS A 257 33.38 -25.98 -18.22
N GLU A 258 33.89 -25.15 -17.33
CA GLU A 258 34.42 -25.55 -16.02
C GLU A 258 33.31 -25.66 -14.95
N ASN A 259 32.03 -25.52 -15.33
CA ASN A 259 30.86 -25.52 -14.46
C ASN A 259 30.93 -24.50 -13.31
N ALA A 260 31.67 -23.40 -13.49
CA ALA A 260 31.75 -22.32 -12.52
C ALA A 260 30.51 -21.43 -12.55
N ILE A 261 29.87 -21.32 -13.72
CA ILE A 261 28.65 -20.54 -13.94
C ILE A 261 27.67 -21.32 -14.83
N LEU A 262 26.41 -20.90 -14.81
CA LEU A 262 25.38 -21.34 -15.74
C LEU A 262 24.99 -20.17 -16.64
N ILE A 263 24.77 -20.44 -17.93
CA ILE A 263 24.30 -19.45 -18.90
C ILE A 263 22.89 -19.82 -19.31
N ILE A 264 21.94 -18.89 -19.12
CA ILE A 264 20.56 -19.04 -19.57
C ILE A 264 20.22 -17.77 -20.35
N ASP A 265 19.86 -17.93 -21.62
CA ASP A 265 19.76 -16.83 -22.58
C ASP A 265 21.04 -15.96 -22.56
N ASP A 266 20.91 -14.65 -22.33
CA ASP A 266 22.03 -13.69 -22.24
C ASP A 266 22.44 -13.37 -20.78
N PHE A 267 22.10 -14.24 -19.84
CA PHE A 267 22.33 -14.03 -18.40
C PHE A 267 23.27 -15.07 -17.80
N LEU A 268 24.15 -14.61 -16.91
CA LEU A 268 25.11 -15.41 -16.18
C LEU A 268 24.59 -15.65 -14.75
N PHE A 269 24.55 -16.91 -14.36
CA PHE A 269 24.08 -17.39 -13.06
C PHE A 269 25.21 -18.11 -12.32
N PRO A 270 25.25 -18.03 -10.97
CA PRO A 270 26.10 -18.89 -10.16
C PRO A 270 25.84 -20.37 -10.43
N SER A 271 26.85 -21.23 -10.33
CA SER A 271 26.68 -22.68 -10.50
C SER A 271 25.76 -23.32 -9.46
N ASN A 272 25.75 -22.77 -8.24
CA ASN A 272 24.90 -23.20 -7.12
C ASN A 272 23.56 -22.44 -7.06
N TRP A 273 23.04 -22.00 -8.21
CA TRP A 273 21.81 -21.24 -8.28
C TRP A 273 20.60 -22.07 -7.82
N THR A 274 19.96 -21.63 -6.73
CA THR A 274 18.77 -22.29 -6.15
C THR A 274 17.53 -21.42 -6.17
N LYS A 275 17.68 -20.11 -5.88
CA LYS A 275 16.56 -19.18 -5.82
C LYS A 275 16.97 -17.79 -6.32
N THR A 276 16.11 -17.21 -7.15
CA THR A 276 16.24 -15.82 -7.57
C THR A 276 15.75 -14.87 -6.50
N THR A 277 16.55 -13.86 -6.16
CA THR A 277 16.13 -12.74 -5.32
C THR A 277 15.80 -11.53 -6.17
N VAL A 278 14.68 -10.88 -5.90
CA VAL A 278 14.27 -9.65 -6.58
C VAL A 278 15.08 -8.48 -6.06
N ARG A 279 15.70 -7.71 -6.96
CA ARG A 279 16.58 -6.61 -6.59
C ARG A 279 16.09 -5.27 -7.12
N LYS A 280 16.04 -4.29 -6.23
CA LYS A 280 15.78 -2.89 -6.56
C LYS A 280 17.04 -2.22 -7.09
N ARG A 281 16.96 -1.62 -8.27
CA ARG A 281 18.08 -0.97 -8.96
C ARG A 281 17.90 0.54 -9.03
N VAL A 282 19.02 1.26 -9.15
CA VAL A 282 19.02 2.70 -9.45
C VAL A 282 19.02 2.85 -10.97
N ASN A 283 18.01 3.53 -11.53
CA ASN A 283 17.79 3.67 -12.98
C ASN A 283 17.73 2.31 -13.72
N PRO A 284 16.76 1.45 -13.38
CA PRO A 284 16.66 0.12 -13.96
C PRO A 284 16.44 0.16 -15.48
N ASN A 285 17.04 -0.83 -16.17
CA ASN A 285 16.71 -1.17 -17.55
C ASN A 285 16.16 -2.60 -17.58
N ILE A 286 14.98 -2.77 -18.17
CA ILE A 286 14.25 -4.04 -18.12
C ILE A 286 14.96 -5.15 -18.89
N ASP A 287 15.75 -4.82 -19.92
CA ASP A 287 16.51 -5.82 -20.68
C ASP A 287 17.67 -6.41 -19.87
N LEU A 288 18.09 -5.75 -18.79
CA LEU A 288 19.17 -6.19 -17.92
C LEU A 288 18.66 -6.98 -16.70
N ILE A 289 17.38 -7.31 -16.68
CA ILE A 289 16.72 -8.09 -15.62
C ILE A 289 16.28 -9.42 -16.23
N SER A 290 16.64 -10.53 -15.58
CA SER A 290 16.34 -11.86 -16.10
C SER A 290 14.84 -12.16 -16.00
N LYS A 291 14.36 -13.09 -16.85
CA LYS A 291 12.97 -13.56 -16.80
C LYS A 291 12.65 -14.18 -15.44
N ASP A 292 13.59 -14.93 -14.86
CA ASP A 292 13.43 -15.54 -13.53
C ASP A 292 13.27 -14.50 -12.42
N GLU A 293 13.97 -13.36 -12.52
CA GLU A 293 13.84 -12.28 -11.53
C GLU A 293 12.49 -11.56 -11.68
N ILE A 294 11.99 -11.43 -12.91
CA ILE A 294 10.63 -10.91 -13.18
C ILE A 294 9.56 -11.87 -12.67
N GLU A 295 9.72 -13.18 -12.90
CA GLU A 295 8.80 -14.22 -12.44
C GLU A 295 8.69 -14.22 -10.90
N GLU A 296 9.81 -14.20 -10.19
CA GLU A 296 9.81 -14.15 -8.71
C GLU A 296 9.15 -12.86 -8.20
N ASN A 297 9.38 -11.72 -8.86
CA ASN A 297 8.74 -10.45 -8.48
C ASN A 297 7.22 -10.51 -8.66
N ILE A 298 6.73 -11.12 -9.74
CA ILE A 298 5.29 -11.33 -9.94
C ILE A 298 4.72 -12.20 -8.82
N LYS A 299 5.39 -13.31 -8.47
CA LYS A 299 4.97 -14.18 -7.35
C LYS A 299 4.93 -13.42 -6.03
N ILE A 300 5.95 -12.61 -5.74
CA ILE A 300 5.95 -11.75 -4.55
C ILE A 300 4.72 -10.85 -4.57
N VAL A 301 4.47 -10.09 -5.63
CA VAL A 301 3.30 -9.18 -5.67
C VAL A 301 1.98 -9.92 -5.46
N LEU A 302 1.80 -11.07 -6.11
CA LEU A 302 0.59 -11.88 -5.98
C LEU A 302 0.41 -12.46 -4.57
N ASN A 303 1.49 -12.84 -3.89
CA ASN A 303 1.42 -13.34 -2.51
C ASN A 303 0.85 -12.29 -1.53
N PHE A 304 1.05 -11.00 -1.79
CA PHE A 304 0.52 -9.92 -0.94
C PHE A 304 -0.80 -9.35 -1.43
N ILE A 305 -0.99 -9.29 -2.74
CA ILE A 305 -2.08 -8.59 -3.41
C ILE A 305 -2.58 -9.50 -4.54
N SER A 306 -3.42 -10.47 -4.17
CA SER A 306 -4.18 -11.34 -5.06
C SER A 306 -5.62 -11.42 -4.57
N PRO A 307 -6.62 -11.41 -5.46
CA PRO A 307 -6.52 -11.24 -6.92
C PRO A 307 -6.17 -9.80 -7.33
N ILE A 308 -5.55 -9.61 -8.51
CA ILE A 308 -5.11 -8.30 -9.00
C ILE A 308 -5.24 -8.16 -10.51
N ASN A 309 -5.69 -6.99 -10.99
CA ASN A 309 -5.72 -6.69 -12.42
C ASN A 309 -4.30 -6.69 -13.02
N GLN A 310 -4.13 -7.32 -14.20
CA GLN A 310 -2.88 -7.38 -14.95
C GLN A 310 -2.15 -6.03 -15.08
N LYS A 311 -2.88 -4.94 -15.38
CA LYS A 311 -2.24 -3.61 -15.52
C LYS A 311 -1.62 -3.12 -14.21
N GLU A 312 -2.29 -3.36 -13.09
CA GLU A 312 -1.80 -2.96 -11.77
C GLU A 312 -0.67 -3.88 -11.29
N LEU A 313 -0.73 -5.18 -11.62
CA LEU A 313 0.36 -6.14 -11.37
C LEU A 313 1.66 -5.69 -12.04
N ILE A 314 1.62 -5.35 -13.33
CA ILE A 314 2.78 -4.83 -14.06
C ILE A 314 3.34 -3.58 -13.39
N LYS A 315 2.46 -2.65 -12.99
CA LYS A 315 2.85 -1.38 -12.37
C LYS A 315 3.55 -1.60 -11.02
N ARG A 316 3.04 -2.51 -10.20
CA ARG A 316 3.65 -2.88 -8.92
C ARG A 316 4.98 -3.61 -9.10
N ALA A 317 5.02 -4.62 -9.97
CA ALA A 317 6.26 -5.34 -10.30
C ALA A 317 7.34 -4.39 -10.83
N SER A 318 6.96 -3.44 -11.71
CA SER A 318 7.85 -2.40 -12.22
C SER A 318 8.40 -1.49 -11.11
N ARG A 319 7.59 -1.06 -10.15
CA ARG A 319 8.05 -0.24 -9.03
C ARG A 319 9.03 -0.98 -8.12
N ASN A 320 8.83 -2.28 -7.90
CA ASN A 320 9.72 -3.11 -7.09
C ASN A 320 11.16 -3.14 -7.64
N PHE A 321 11.33 -3.11 -8.96
CA PHE A 321 12.64 -3.00 -9.60
C PHE A 321 13.27 -1.59 -9.53
N GLY A 322 12.51 -0.58 -9.11
CA GLY A 322 12.96 0.82 -9.02
C GLY A 322 12.54 1.70 -10.20
N PHE A 323 11.65 1.26 -11.08
CA PHE A 323 11.14 2.10 -12.16
C PHE A 323 10.21 3.18 -11.56
N LYS A 324 10.45 4.45 -11.92
CA LYS A 324 9.57 5.58 -11.53
C LYS A 324 8.24 5.55 -12.28
N SER A 325 8.27 5.08 -13.53
CA SER A 325 7.10 4.91 -14.39
C SER A 325 7.24 3.64 -15.23
N THR A 326 6.10 3.05 -15.58
CA THR A 326 6.04 1.85 -16.41
C THR A 326 6.03 2.26 -17.88
N SER A 327 7.16 2.10 -18.55
CA SER A 327 7.24 2.35 -20.00
C SER A 327 6.53 1.24 -20.80
N LYS A 328 6.17 1.51 -22.06
CA LYS A 328 5.61 0.49 -22.96
C LYS A 328 6.53 -0.72 -23.09
N LYS A 329 7.84 -0.48 -23.20
CA LYS A 329 8.87 -1.54 -23.26
C LYS A 329 8.87 -2.41 -22.00
N THR A 330 8.87 -1.77 -20.83
CA THR A 330 8.82 -2.46 -19.53
C THR A 330 7.54 -3.27 -19.38
N SER A 331 6.39 -2.67 -19.73
CA SER A 331 5.09 -3.33 -19.67
C SER A 331 5.04 -4.56 -20.56
N ASN A 332 5.52 -4.45 -21.81
CA ASN A 332 5.53 -5.57 -22.75
C ASN A 332 6.40 -6.72 -22.22
N LYS A 333 7.59 -6.41 -21.70
CA LYS A 333 8.49 -7.45 -21.19
C LYS A 333 7.94 -8.19 -19.98
N ILE A 334 7.28 -7.48 -19.07
CA ILE A 334 6.61 -8.10 -17.92
C ILE A 334 5.41 -8.92 -18.38
N ASN A 335 4.64 -8.43 -19.37
CA ASN A 335 3.53 -9.19 -19.96
C ASN A 335 3.99 -10.48 -20.62
N GLU A 336 5.09 -10.49 -21.37
CA GLU A 336 5.67 -11.72 -21.93
C GLU A 336 5.92 -12.78 -20.84
N VAL A 337 6.38 -12.35 -19.66
CA VAL A 337 6.61 -13.26 -18.52
C VAL A 337 5.29 -13.70 -17.89
N ILE A 338 4.30 -12.82 -17.78
CA ILE A 338 2.95 -13.19 -17.32
C ILE A 338 2.32 -14.24 -18.26
N ASP A 339 2.39 -14.02 -19.58
CA ASP A 339 1.89 -14.96 -20.59
C ASP A 339 2.59 -16.32 -20.48
N TYR A 340 3.91 -16.31 -20.23
CA TYR A 340 4.68 -17.51 -19.95
C TYR A 340 4.21 -18.21 -18.65
N MET A 341 3.93 -17.46 -17.58
CA MET A 341 3.42 -18.03 -16.34
C MET A 341 2.01 -18.63 -16.49
N PHE A 342 1.14 -18.04 -17.33
CA PHE A 342 -0.13 -18.65 -17.72
C PHE A 342 0.09 -19.97 -18.45
N SER A 343 1.01 -19.99 -19.42
CA SER A 343 1.32 -21.21 -20.19
C SER A 343 1.82 -22.36 -19.30
N LYS A 344 2.51 -22.03 -18.20
CA LYS A 344 2.99 -22.99 -17.20
C LYS A 344 1.95 -23.35 -16.13
N GLN A 345 0.76 -22.77 -16.15
CA GLN A 345 -0.26 -22.96 -15.12
C GLN A 345 0.26 -22.63 -13.71
N ILE A 346 1.07 -21.57 -13.58
CA ILE A 346 1.52 -21.05 -12.29
C ILE A 346 0.49 -20.05 -11.74
N ILE A 347 -0.09 -19.27 -12.65
CA ILE A 347 -1.10 -18.24 -12.36
C ILE A 347 -2.32 -18.49 -13.25
N ASN A 348 -3.48 -18.03 -12.81
CA ASN A 348 -4.73 -18.10 -13.55
C ASN A 348 -5.30 -16.69 -13.77
N ASN A 349 -6.14 -16.55 -14.79
CA ASN A 349 -6.86 -15.32 -15.09
C ASN A 349 -8.36 -15.56 -14.95
N ASN A 350 -8.94 -15.04 -13.88
CA ASN A 350 -10.38 -15.06 -13.65
C ASN A 350 -10.96 -13.69 -14.00
N ASN A 351 -11.57 -13.59 -15.18
CA ASN A 351 -12.30 -12.38 -15.61
C ASN A 351 -11.46 -11.08 -15.61
N GLY A 352 -10.15 -11.17 -15.89
CA GLY A 352 -9.23 -10.02 -15.93
C GLY A 352 -8.45 -9.80 -14.63
N GLU A 353 -8.71 -10.61 -13.60
CA GLU A 353 -7.95 -10.65 -12.36
C GLU A 353 -7.02 -11.86 -12.33
N ILE A 354 -5.76 -11.59 -11.99
CA ILE A 354 -4.71 -12.60 -11.92
C ILE A 354 -4.57 -13.08 -10.48
N GLU A 355 -4.51 -14.40 -10.32
CA GLU A 355 -4.32 -15.08 -9.04
C GLU A 355 -3.28 -16.20 -9.17
N VAL A 356 -2.66 -16.57 -8.04
CA VAL A 356 -1.79 -17.76 -7.99
C VAL A 356 -2.68 -18.99 -7.99
N ILE A 357 -2.33 -19.99 -8.80
CA ILE A 357 -2.99 -21.29 -8.71
C ILE A 357 -2.54 -21.93 -7.41
N SER A 358 -3.44 -21.98 -6.42
CA SER A 358 -3.26 -22.75 -5.20
C SER A 358 -2.91 -24.18 -5.59
N LYS A 359 -1.66 -24.59 -5.34
CA LYS A 359 -1.36 -26.02 -5.32
C LYS A 359 -2.04 -26.57 -4.07
N ASP A 360 -3.26 -27.05 -4.24
CA ASP A 360 -3.84 -27.99 -3.28
C ASP A 360 -2.99 -29.27 -3.33
N LYS A 361 -1.94 -29.30 -2.50
CA LYS A 361 -1.40 -30.43 -1.72
C LYS A 361 0.07 -30.23 -1.32
#